data_AF-A0A936KFF7-F1
#
_entry.id   AF-A0A936KFF7-F1
#
_cell.length_a   1.000
_cell.length_b   1.000
_cell.length_c   1.000
_cell.angle_alpha   90.00
_cell.angle_beta   90.00
_cell.angle_gamma   90.00
#
_symmetry.space_group_name_H-M   'P 1'
#
loop_
_entity.id
_entity.type
_entity.pdbx_description
1 polymer ?
#
loop_
_entity_poly.entity_id
_entity_poly.type
_entity_poly.pdbx_seq_one_letter_code
_entity_poly.pdbx_strand_id
1 'polypeptide(L)'
;MSRRRVNPTQQDVMRALRRQPQRLRDLADGSANWQKRQPIRALLDEMEAAGLVRRVRLVGAPHYVLSTWVAGGKWLRDHLLGNTVATDGGCMRWVGALDGGQITARVDGRKLNVRTELWRLYGKVPLPPGYCLRASCGDPRCLAPAHLEPQASAAATRGRPRAVHVRAKIAAGKRARSATTVQVVEQIRGATGSEREIGRRFGVHPSMVGRIRRGENWLSYDGPLGQLARAA
;
A
#
# COMPACT_ATOMS: atom_id res chain seq x y z
N MET A 1 -25.88 18.98 40.33
CA MET A 1 -25.94 17.54 40.66
C MET A 1 -24.79 16.81 39.98
N SER A 2 -23.70 16.57 40.70
CA SER A 2 -22.51 15.88 40.19
C SER A 2 -22.82 14.39 40.04
N ARG A 3 -22.90 13.88 38.81
CA ARG A 3 -22.96 12.42 38.57
C ARG A 3 -21.64 11.83 39.08
N ARG A 4 -21.65 11.24 40.27
CA ARG A 4 -20.60 10.31 40.73
C ARG A 4 -20.47 9.26 39.63
N ARG A 5 -19.41 9.35 38.79
CA ARG A 5 -19.16 8.33 37.77
C ARG A 5 -18.66 7.10 38.49
N VAL A 6 -19.54 6.10 38.59
CA VAL A 6 -19.20 4.75 39.06
C VAL A 6 -18.28 4.14 38.01
N ASN A 7 -17.16 3.56 38.43
CA ASN A 7 -16.28 2.82 37.52
C ASN A 7 -17.08 1.68 36.86
N PRO A 8 -16.85 1.36 35.56
CA PRO A 8 -17.60 0.31 34.88
C PRO A 8 -17.40 -1.04 35.59
N THR A 9 -18.47 -1.79 35.75
CA THR A 9 -18.44 -3.14 36.31
C THR A 9 -17.92 -4.16 35.29
N GLN A 10 -17.57 -5.38 35.71
CA GLN A 10 -17.24 -6.47 34.79
C GLN A 10 -18.35 -6.69 33.75
N GLN A 11 -19.62 -6.60 34.15
CA GLN A 11 -20.75 -6.78 33.26
C GLN A 11 -20.83 -5.68 32.20
N ASP A 12 -20.50 -4.43 32.56
CA ASP A 12 -20.45 -3.30 31.62
C ASP A 12 -19.32 -3.48 30.61
N VAL A 13 -18.13 -3.92 31.06
CA VAL A 13 -16.99 -4.23 30.18
C VAL A 13 -17.34 -5.36 29.22
N MET A 14 -17.91 -6.47 29.70
CA MET A 14 -18.35 -7.58 28.86
C MET A 14 -19.38 -7.13 27.81
N ARG A 15 -20.35 -6.29 28.21
CA ARG A 15 -21.35 -5.72 27.29
C ARG A 15 -20.69 -4.87 26.21
N ALA A 16 -19.70 -4.04 26.56
CA ALA A 16 -18.97 -3.22 25.60
C ALA A 16 -18.15 -4.08 24.62
N LEU A 17 -17.44 -5.10 25.11
CA LEU A 17 -16.60 -5.99 24.31
C LEU A 17 -17.39 -6.90 23.38
N ARG A 18 -18.62 -7.30 23.75
CA ARG A 18 -19.54 -8.02 22.85
C ARG A 18 -19.95 -7.20 21.63
N ARG A 19 -19.97 -5.87 21.76
CA ARG A 19 -20.33 -4.96 20.65
C ARG A 19 -19.15 -4.77 19.71
N GLN A 20 -17.98 -4.47 20.26
CA GLN A 20 -16.75 -4.26 19.50
C GLN A 20 -15.52 -4.26 20.41
N PRO A 21 -14.32 -4.53 19.87
CA PRO A 21 -13.05 -4.27 20.53
C PRO A 21 -12.99 -2.85 21.12
N GLN A 22 -12.44 -2.73 22.33
CA GLN A 22 -12.38 -1.46 23.05
C GLN A 22 -10.94 -1.09 23.38
N ARG A 23 -10.60 0.19 23.32
CA ARG A 23 -9.38 0.68 23.98
C ARG A 23 -9.70 0.95 25.45
N LEU A 24 -8.67 0.94 26.29
CA LEU A 24 -8.80 1.37 27.70
C LEU A 24 -9.43 2.76 27.80
N ARG A 25 -9.10 3.65 26.86
CA ARG A 25 -9.65 5.00 26.78
C ARG A 25 -11.14 5.01 26.46
N ASP A 26 -11.61 4.12 25.59
CA ASP A 26 -13.01 4.07 25.16
C ASP A 26 -13.91 3.55 26.31
N LEU A 27 -13.43 2.57 27.08
CA LEU A 27 -14.08 2.10 28.31
C LEU A 27 -14.14 3.15 29.43
N ALA A 28 -13.30 4.19 29.35
CA ALA A 28 -13.24 5.30 30.29
C ALA A 28 -13.94 6.56 29.75
N ASP A 29 -14.95 6.40 28.90
CA ASP A 29 -15.68 7.49 28.23
C ASP A 29 -14.77 8.48 27.49
N GLY A 30 -13.69 7.99 26.88
CA GLY A 30 -12.72 8.84 26.17
C GLY A 30 -11.74 9.58 27.07
N SER A 31 -11.77 9.37 28.40
CA SER A 31 -10.97 10.16 29.35
C SER A 31 -9.46 9.97 29.20
N ALA A 32 -8.74 11.09 29.18
CA ALA A 32 -7.27 11.11 29.25
C ALA A 32 -6.73 11.10 30.69
N ASN A 33 -7.57 11.08 31.73
CA ASN A 33 -7.09 11.00 33.11
C ASN A 33 -6.64 9.55 33.42
N TRP A 34 -5.42 9.37 33.95
CA TRP A 34 -4.91 8.06 34.35
C TRP A 34 -5.63 7.48 35.57
N GLN A 35 -5.94 8.29 36.58
CA GLN A 35 -6.65 7.86 37.80
C GLN A 35 -8.05 7.29 37.49
N LYS A 36 -8.69 7.79 36.42
CA LYS A 36 -9.97 7.23 35.93
C LYS A 36 -9.80 5.90 35.18
N ARG A 37 -8.63 5.66 34.60
CA ARG A 37 -8.32 4.48 33.78
C ARG A 37 -7.69 3.36 34.59
N GLN A 38 -7.02 3.67 35.69
CA GLN A 38 -6.33 2.70 36.55
C GLN A 38 -7.29 1.63 37.11
N PRO A 39 -8.49 1.95 37.64
CA PRO A 39 -9.42 0.92 38.12
C PRO A 39 -9.93 0.01 36.99
N ILE A 40 -10.20 0.60 35.82
CA ILE A 40 -10.63 -0.16 34.62
C ILE A 40 -9.51 -1.09 34.15
N ARG A 41 -8.25 -0.62 34.22
CA ARG A 41 -7.09 -1.43 33.87
C ARG A 41 -6.93 -2.61 34.81
N ALA A 42 -7.06 -2.41 36.13
CA ALA A 42 -7.01 -3.48 37.11
C ALA A 42 -8.09 -4.54 36.86
N LEU A 43 -9.35 -4.11 36.62
CA LEU A 43 -10.44 -5.01 36.26
C LEU A 43 -10.13 -5.81 34.98
N LEU A 44 -9.58 -5.17 33.94
CA LEU A 44 -9.20 -5.87 32.71
C LEU A 44 -8.06 -6.88 32.93
N ASP A 45 -7.12 -6.59 33.82
CA ASP A 45 -6.03 -7.50 34.17
C ASP A 45 -6.57 -8.74 34.91
N GLU A 46 -7.54 -8.57 35.83
CA GLU A 46 -8.26 -9.68 36.48
C GLU A 46 -9.04 -10.52 35.46
N MET A 47 -9.76 -9.87 34.54
CA MET A 47 -10.51 -10.56 33.48
C MET A 47 -9.59 -11.30 32.50
N GLU A 48 -8.39 -10.77 32.23
CA GLU A 48 -7.37 -11.41 31.38
C GLU A 48 -6.79 -12.64 32.09
N ALA A 49 -6.47 -12.54 33.38
CA ALA A 49 -6.04 -13.67 34.21
C ALA A 49 -7.11 -14.77 34.30
N ALA A 50 -8.39 -14.40 34.32
CA ALA A 50 -9.52 -15.32 34.29
C ALA A 50 -9.84 -15.90 32.88
N GLY A 51 -9.09 -15.52 31.84
CA GLY A 51 -9.30 -16.01 30.47
C GLY A 51 -10.57 -15.48 29.78
N LEU A 52 -11.21 -14.44 30.33
CA LEU A 52 -12.43 -13.85 29.78
C LEU A 52 -12.15 -12.88 28.62
N VAL A 53 -11.01 -12.19 28.72
CA VAL A 53 -10.56 -11.19 27.74
C VAL A 53 -9.12 -11.44 27.36
N ARG A 54 -8.70 -10.87 26.24
CA ARG A 54 -7.29 -10.82 25.83
C ARG A 54 -6.97 -9.48 25.19
N ARG A 55 -5.70 -9.08 25.23
CA ARG A 55 -5.21 -7.89 24.55
C ARG A 55 -4.74 -8.20 23.13
N VAL A 56 -5.18 -7.39 22.17
CA VAL A 56 -4.83 -7.49 20.74
C VAL A 56 -4.33 -6.17 20.20
N ARG A 57 -3.56 -6.21 19.12
CA ARG A 57 -3.12 -5.00 18.41
C ARG A 57 -3.93 -4.85 17.12
N LEU A 58 -4.71 -3.76 17.02
CA LEU A 58 -5.57 -3.45 15.87
C LEU A 58 -5.10 -2.13 15.27
N VAL A 59 -4.58 -2.20 14.04
CA VAL A 59 -4.02 -1.05 13.29
C VAL A 59 -3.04 -0.22 14.13
N GLY A 60 -2.17 -0.92 14.88
CA GLY A 60 -1.12 -0.30 15.70
C GLY A 60 -1.50 0.06 17.13
N ALA A 61 -2.80 0.08 17.47
CA ALA A 61 -3.27 0.41 18.81
C ALA A 61 -3.69 -0.83 19.63
N PRO A 62 -3.39 -0.88 20.94
CA PRO A 62 -3.84 -1.95 21.81
C PRO A 62 -5.34 -1.85 22.07
N HIS A 63 -6.05 -2.96 21.94
CA HIS A 63 -7.45 -3.12 22.25
C HIS A 63 -7.65 -4.35 23.14
N TYR A 64 -8.71 -4.35 23.92
CA TYR A 64 -9.22 -5.52 24.61
C TYR A 64 -10.35 -6.11 23.78
N VAL A 65 -10.41 -7.43 23.78
CA VAL A 65 -11.45 -8.23 23.14
C VAL A 65 -11.84 -9.38 24.05
N LEU A 66 -13.02 -9.96 23.83
CA LEU A 66 -13.35 -11.25 24.44
C LEU A 66 -12.33 -12.31 23.98
N SER A 67 -12.03 -13.28 24.83
CA SER A 67 -11.07 -14.34 24.49
C SER A 67 -11.46 -15.10 23.21
N THR A 68 -12.76 -15.29 22.98
CA THR A 68 -13.35 -15.95 21.80
C THR A 68 -13.48 -15.05 20.56
N TRP A 69 -13.11 -13.77 20.66
CA TRP A 69 -13.29 -12.82 19.57
C TRP A 69 -12.35 -13.11 18.40
N VAL A 70 -12.90 -12.97 17.19
CA VAL A 70 -12.19 -13.09 15.91
C VAL A 70 -12.42 -11.85 15.05
N ALA A 71 -11.37 -11.40 14.36
CA ALA A 71 -11.46 -10.27 13.45
C ALA A 71 -12.15 -10.69 12.14
N GLY A 72 -13.32 -10.12 11.84
CA GLY A 72 -14.03 -10.42 10.59
C GLY A 72 -15.28 -9.58 10.34
N GLY A 73 -15.89 -9.83 9.18
CA GLY A 73 -17.21 -9.30 8.82
C GLY A 73 -17.28 -7.77 8.75
N LYS A 74 -18.43 -7.23 9.15
CA LYS A 74 -18.72 -5.78 9.12
C LYS A 74 -17.74 -4.99 9.98
N TRP A 75 -17.42 -5.48 11.18
CA TRP A 75 -16.52 -4.77 12.09
C TRP A 75 -15.15 -4.53 11.47
N LEU A 76 -14.54 -5.57 10.88
CA LEU A 76 -13.20 -5.43 10.29
C LEU A 76 -13.20 -4.42 9.13
N ARG A 77 -14.26 -4.44 8.31
CA ARG A 77 -14.45 -3.47 7.23
C ARG A 77 -14.49 -2.04 7.77
N ASP A 78 -15.36 -1.78 8.74
CA ASP A 78 -15.57 -0.45 9.30
C ASP A 78 -14.29 0.04 10.01
N HIS A 79 -13.60 -0.86 10.71
CA HIS A 79 -12.34 -0.55 11.38
C HIS A 79 -11.21 -0.19 10.40
N LEU A 80 -11.10 -0.90 9.28
CA LEU A 80 -10.15 -0.56 8.23
C LEU A 80 -10.54 0.78 7.58
N LEU A 81 -11.80 0.96 7.16
CA LEU A 81 -12.25 2.19 6.52
C LEU A 81 -12.17 3.42 7.43
N GLY A 82 -12.27 3.25 8.75
CA GLY A 82 -12.03 4.33 9.73
C GLY A 82 -10.61 4.90 9.71
N ASN A 83 -9.67 4.22 9.05
CA ASN A 83 -8.30 4.73 8.78
C ASN A 83 -8.18 5.32 7.37
N THR A 84 -9.24 5.95 6.88
CA THR A 84 -9.25 6.66 5.60
C THR A 84 -9.72 8.09 5.74
N VAL A 85 -9.28 8.93 4.81
CA VAL A 85 -9.76 10.31 4.64
C VAL A 85 -10.39 10.41 3.26
N ALA A 86 -11.63 10.91 3.20
CA ALA A 86 -12.31 11.17 1.94
C ALA A 86 -11.65 12.36 1.23
N THR A 87 -11.60 12.31 -0.09
CA THR A 87 -11.12 13.42 -0.93
C THR A 87 -12.20 13.85 -1.92
N ASP A 88 -12.10 15.07 -2.45
CA ASP A 88 -13.07 15.64 -3.39
C ASP A 88 -13.23 14.81 -4.68
N GLY A 89 -12.20 14.05 -5.06
CA GLY A 89 -12.23 13.11 -6.18
C GLY A 89 -12.86 11.76 -5.86
N GLY A 90 -13.67 11.65 -4.80
CA GLY A 90 -14.34 10.42 -4.38
C GLY A 90 -13.40 9.30 -3.89
N CYS A 91 -12.13 9.62 -3.61
CA CYS A 91 -11.19 8.63 -3.10
C CYS A 91 -11.32 8.46 -1.59
N MET A 92 -11.17 7.23 -1.11
CA MET A 92 -10.94 6.93 0.31
C MET A 92 -9.45 6.68 0.51
N ARG A 93 -8.72 7.71 0.93
CA ARG A 93 -7.26 7.67 1.02
C ARG A 93 -6.81 7.06 2.34
N TRP A 94 -6.06 5.97 2.29
CA TRP A 94 -5.50 5.27 3.46
C TRP A 94 -4.43 6.09 4.18
N VAL A 95 -4.62 6.31 5.49
CA VAL A 95 -3.65 7.04 6.33
C VAL A 95 -2.66 6.13 7.05
N GLY A 96 -2.90 4.82 7.05
CA GLY A 96 -2.02 3.86 7.72
C GLY A 96 -0.75 3.51 6.92
N ALA A 97 -0.17 2.37 7.30
CA ALA A 97 1.12 1.92 6.79
C ALA A 97 1.08 1.45 5.33
N LEU A 98 2.21 1.62 4.65
CA LEU A 98 2.53 1.02 3.36
C LEU A 98 3.70 0.06 3.54
N ASP A 99 3.70 -1.03 2.78
CA ASP A 99 4.83 -1.96 2.71
C ASP A 99 5.07 -2.37 1.26
N GLY A 100 6.25 -2.07 0.72
CA GLY A 100 6.54 -2.29 -0.70
C GLY A 100 5.54 -1.60 -1.65
N GLY A 101 4.95 -0.47 -1.22
CA GLY A 101 3.89 0.24 -1.94
C GLY A 101 2.49 -0.41 -1.85
N GLN A 102 2.34 -1.51 -1.11
CA GLN A 102 1.04 -2.10 -0.79
C GLN A 102 0.45 -1.47 0.47
N ILE A 103 -0.87 -1.29 0.46
CA ILE A 103 -1.60 -0.82 1.63
C ILE A 103 -1.72 -1.96 2.63
N THR A 104 -1.14 -1.79 3.82
CA THR A 104 -1.11 -2.85 4.83
C THR A 104 -1.60 -2.40 6.20
N ALA A 105 -2.15 -3.36 6.94
CA ALA A 105 -2.54 -3.21 8.34
C ALA A 105 -2.08 -4.41 9.14
N ARG A 106 -1.89 -4.24 10.45
CA ARG A 106 -1.72 -5.35 11.39
C ARG A 106 -2.99 -5.47 12.24
N VAL A 107 -3.60 -6.65 12.23
CA VAL A 107 -4.82 -6.96 12.97
C VAL A 107 -4.59 -8.27 13.69
N ASP A 108 -4.60 -8.22 15.03
CA ASP A 108 -4.39 -9.38 15.90
C ASP A 108 -3.11 -10.16 15.54
N GLY A 109 -1.99 -9.42 15.42
CA GLY A 109 -0.68 -9.98 15.05
C GLY A 109 -0.51 -10.30 13.56
N ARG A 110 -1.60 -10.49 12.81
CA ARG A 110 -1.56 -10.81 11.38
C ARG A 110 -1.38 -9.55 10.53
N LYS A 111 -0.45 -9.63 9.57
CA LYS A 111 -0.29 -8.63 8.51
C LYS A 111 -1.30 -8.88 7.40
N LEU A 112 -2.04 -7.85 7.02
CA LEU A 112 -3.08 -7.88 5.99
C LEU A 112 -2.71 -6.96 4.82
N ASN A 113 -3.05 -7.37 3.60
CA ASN A 113 -3.22 -6.45 2.47
C ASN A 113 -4.65 -5.88 2.55
N VAL A 114 -4.76 -4.59 2.82
CA VAL A 114 -6.05 -3.95 3.13
C VAL A 114 -6.99 -3.98 1.93
N ARG A 115 -6.48 -3.80 0.70
CA ARG A 115 -7.31 -3.87 -0.51
C ARG A 115 -7.90 -5.25 -0.70
N THR A 116 -7.07 -6.30 -0.60
CA THR A 116 -7.52 -7.68 -0.76
C THR A 116 -8.53 -8.08 0.32
N GLU A 117 -8.32 -7.66 1.56
CA GLU A 117 -9.25 -7.94 2.64
C GLU A 117 -10.59 -7.22 2.44
N LEU A 118 -10.56 -5.92 2.09
CA LEU A 118 -11.78 -5.17 1.79
C LEU A 118 -12.53 -5.77 0.59
N TRP A 119 -11.83 -6.18 -0.47
CA TRP A 119 -12.42 -6.84 -1.63
C TRP A 119 -13.19 -8.11 -1.26
N ARG A 120 -12.58 -8.96 -0.41
CA ARG A 120 -13.25 -10.13 0.15
C ARG A 120 -14.47 -9.74 0.98
N LEU A 121 -14.34 -8.75 1.86
CA LEU A 121 -15.43 -8.27 2.70
C LEU A 121 -16.59 -7.69 1.87
N TYR A 122 -16.31 -7.04 0.74
CA TYR A 122 -17.32 -6.59 -0.23
C TYR A 122 -18.03 -7.74 -0.97
N GLY A 123 -17.70 -9.00 -0.69
CA GLY A 123 -18.33 -10.16 -1.33
C GLY A 123 -17.91 -10.31 -2.80
N LYS A 124 -16.76 -9.73 -3.19
CA LYS A 124 -16.24 -9.84 -4.56
C LYS A 124 -15.53 -11.17 -4.76
N VAL A 125 -15.49 -11.61 -6.02
CA VAL A 125 -14.84 -12.87 -6.41
C VAL A 125 -13.35 -12.85 -6.04
N PRO A 126 -12.79 -13.95 -5.49
CA PRO A 126 -11.36 -14.05 -5.20
C PRO A 126 -10.49 -13.70 -6.42
N LEU A 127 -9.36 -13.04 -6.17
CA LEU A 127 -8.42 -12.70 -7.23
C LEU A 127 -7.75 -13.96 -7.79
N PRO A 128 -7.58 -14.08 -9.12
CA PRO A 128 -6.78 -15.15 -9.70
C PRO A 128 -5.34 -15.13 -9.18
N PRO A 129 -4.63 -16.27 -9.18
CA PRO A 129 -3.21 -16.31 -8.84
C PRO A 129 -2.40 -15.29 -9.64
N GLY A 130 -1.54 -14.54 -8.94
CA GLY A 130 -0.70 -13.53 -9.57
C GLY A 130 -1.39 -12.20 -9.87
N TYR A 131 -2.65 -11.98 -9.47
CA TYR A 131 -3.32 -10.68 -9.54
C TYR A 131 -3.25 -9.92 -8.22
N CYS A 132 -3.22 -8.59 -8.30
CA CYS A 132 -3.34 -7.70 -7.16
C CYS A 132 -4.33 -6.57 -7.46
N LEU A 133 -4.83 -5.91 -6.42
CA LEU A 133 -5.73 -4.78 -6.58
C LEU A 133 -4.95 -3.47 -6.70
N ARG A 134 -5.28 -2.67 -7.71
CA ARG A 134 -4.76 -1.31 -7.89
C ARG A 134 -5.89 -0.31 -7.93
N ALA A 135 -5.55 0.94 -7.63
CA ALA A 135 -6.47 2.05 -7.77
C ALA A 135 -6.44 2.58 -9.21
N SER A 136 -7.57 2.59 -9.90
CA SER A 136 -7.71 3.14 -11.25
C SER A 136 -7.61 4.66 -11.29
N CYS A 137 -7.96 5.34 -10.19
CA CYS A 137 -7.80 6.78 -10.04
C CYS A 137 -6.33 7.26 -9.95
N GLY A 138 -5.36 6.35 -9.94
CA GLY A 138 -3.94 6.68 -9.88
C GLY A 138 -3.40 6.99 -8.47
N ASP A 139 -4.25 7.19 -7.46
CA ASP A 139 -3.77 7.36 -6.08
C ASP A 139 -3.36 6.00 -5.48
N PRO A 140 -2.06 5.76 -5.21
CA PRO A 140 -1.58 4.50 -4.64
C PRO A 140 -2.14 4.18 -3.25
N ARG A 141 -2.74 5.15 -2.55
CA ARG A 141 -3.36 4.99 -1.22
C ARG A 141 -4.89 4.84 -1.25
N CYS A 142 -5.53 4.87 -2.41
CA CYS A 142 -6.98 4.79 -2.50
C CYS A 142 -7.52 3.37 -2.19
N LEU A 143 -8.60 3.33 -1.42
CA LEU A 143 -9.38 2.15 -1.02
C LEU A 143 -10.85 2.22 -1.48
N ALA A 144 -11.23 3.21 -2.27
CA ALA A 144 -12.61 3.36 -2.75
C ALA A 144 -13.00 2.13 -3.59
N PRO A 145 -14.11 1.42 -3.27
CA PRO A 145 -14.51 0.20 -3.96
C PRO A 145 -14.63 0.36 -5.47
N ALA A 146 -15.17 1.50 -5.91
CA ALA A 146 -15.34 1.82 -7.33
C ALA A 146 -14.00 2.06 -8.06
N HIS A 147 -12.92 2.34 -7.34
CA HIS A 147 -11.60 2.55 -7.91
C HIS A 147 -10.70 1.32 -7.81
N LEU A 148 -11.14 0.23 -7.18
CA LEU A 148 -10.32 -0.99 -7.03
C LEU A 148 -10.50 -1.92 -8.22
N GLU A 149 -9.42 -2.18 -8.93
CA GLU A 149 -9.40 -3.06 -10.10
C GLU A 149 -8.36 -4.18 -9.96
N PRO A 150 -8.73 -5.43 -10.28
CA PRO A 150 -7.77 -6.51 -10.42
C PRO A 150 -6.80 -6.24 -11.57
N GLN A 151 -5.51 -6.33 -11.29
CA GLN A 151 -4.47 -6.22 -12.31
C GLN A 151 -3.44 -7.32 -12.12
N ALA A 152 -2.92 -7.83 -13.24
CA ALA A 152 -1.83 -8.78 -13.20
C ALA A 152 -0.61 -8.14 -12.53
N SER A 153 -0.02 -8.85 -11.57
CA SER A 153 1.19 -8.42 -10.90
C SER A 153 2.38 -8.37 -11.86
N ALA A 154 3.47 -7.72 -11.44
CA ALA A 154 4.72 -7.74 -12.19
C ALA A 154 5.26 -9.16 -12.36
N ALA A 155 5.00 -10.05 -11.39
CA ALA A 155 5.36 -11.47 -11.49
C ALA A 155 4.55 -12.18 -12.58
N ALA A 156 3.23 -11.97 -12.61
CA ALA A 156 2.35 -12.56 -13.61
C ALA A 156 2.60 -12.04 -15.05
N THR A 157 3.19 -10.85 -15.19
CA THR A 157 3.52 -10.25 -16.49
C THR A 157 5.01 -10.39 -16.87
N ARG A 158 5.81 -11.07 -16.04
CA ARG A 158 7.24 -11.26 -16.31
C ARG A 158 7.43 -12.04 -17.62
N GLY A 159 8.35 -11.57 -18.46
CA GLY A 159 8.64 -12.17 -19.77
C GLY A 159 7.62 -11.87 -20.88
N ARG A 160 6.45 -11.31 -20.54
CA ARG A 160 5.48 -10.90 -21.58
C ARG A 160 5.96 -9.63 -22.29
N PRO A 161 5.88 -9.57 -23.62
CA PRO A 161 6.19 -8.36 -24.36
C PRO A 161 5.29 -7.21 -23.90
N ARG A 162 5.88 -6.03 -23.72
CA ARG A 162 5.15 -4.83 -23.31
C ARG A 162 4.75 -4.04 -24.55
N ALA A 163 3.54 -3.50 -24.54
CA ALA A 163 3.10 -2.58 -25.58
C ALA A 163 4.09 -1.42 -25.74
N VAL A 164 4.23 -0.92 -26.97
CA VAL A 164 5.23 0.09 -27.33
C VAL A 164 5.09 1.36 -26.49
N HIS A 165 3.87 1.85 -26.27
CA HIS A 165 3.61 3.03 -25.45
C HIS A 165 4.10 2.87 -24.00
N VAL A 166 4.00 1.65 -23.44
CA VAL A 166 4.53 1.33 -22.10
C VAL A 166 6.05 1.34 -22.11
N ARG A 167 6.69 0.75 -23.13
CA ARG A 167 8.15 0.77 -23.30
C ARG A 167 8.68 2.20 -23.42
N ALA A 168 7.99 3.05 -24.19
CA ALA A 168 8.31 4.47 -24.35
C ALA A 168 8.21 5.23 -23.02
N LYS A 169 7.13 5.06 -22.27
CA LYS A 169 6.95 5.69 -20.94
C LYS A 169 8.04 5.28 -19.94
N ILE A 170 8.39 3.99 -19.90
CA ILE A 170 9.49 3.49 -19.06
C ILE A 170 10.82 4.10 -19.49
N ALA A 171 11.09 4.17 -20.80
CA ALA A 171 12.31 4.77 -21.33
C ALA A 171 12.41 6.25 -20.96
N ALA A 172 11.32 7.03 -21.10
CA ALA A 172 11.26 8.43 -20.69
C ALA A 172 11.61 8.61 -19.20
N GLY A 173 11.02 7.81 -18.31
CA GLY A 173 11.31 7.86 -16.87
C GLY A 173 12.73 7.41 -16.49
N LYS A 174 13.37 6.56 -17.31
CA LYS A 174 14.80 6.23 -17.14
C LYS A 174 15.70 7.37 -17.62
N ARG A 175 15.38 7.99 -18.76
CA ARG A 175 16.13 9.11 -19.33
C ARG A 175 16.10 10.34 -18.43
N ALA A 176 14.97 10.65 -17.82
CA ALA A 176 14.83 11.75 -16.87
C ALA A 176 15.77 11.64 -15.64
N ARG A 177 16.28 10.44 -15.35
CA ARG A 177 17.22 10.17 -14.24
C ARG A 177 18.64 9.86 -14.72
N SER A 178 18.88 9.90 -16.02
CA SER A 178 20.18 9.57 -16.62
C SER A 178 21.09 10.78 -16.61
N ALA A 179 22.37 10.58 -16.30
CA ALA A 179 23.40 11.62 -16.48
C ALA A 179 23.65 11.94 -17.97
N THR A 180 23.50 10.94 -18.86
CA THR A 180 23.56 11.16 -20.31
C THR A 180 22.28 11.86 -20.79
N THR A 181 22.42 12.96 -21.51
CA THR A 181 21.31 13.74 -22.08
C THR A 181 21.01 13.35 -23.54
N VAL A 182 19.87 13.81 -24.07
CA VAL A 182 19.50 13.59 -25.48
C VAL A 182 20.55 14.19 -26.42
N GLN A 183 21.05 15.39 -26.10
CA GLN A 183 22.09 16.08 -26.87
C GLN A 183 23.39 15.27 -26.94
N VAL A 184 23.81 14.69 -25.81
CA VAL A 184 25.01 13.83 -25.77
C VAL A 184 24.80 12.57 -26.62
N VAL A 185 23.60 11.99 -26.61
CA VAL A 185 23.26 10.82 -27.43
C VAL A 185 23.32 11.14 -28.93
N GLU A 186 22.83 12.31 -29.34
CA GLU A 186 22.91 12.78 -30.72
C GLU A 186 24.36 13.01 -31.15
N GLN A 187 25.18 13.62 -30.29
CA GLN A 187 26.61 13.78 -30.54
C GLN A 187 27.33 12.43 -30.66
N ILE A 188 26.98 11.44 -29.82
CA ILE A 188 27.53 10.07 -29.91
C ILE A 188 27.15 9.39 -31.23
N ARG A 189 25.92 9.61 -31.73
CA ARG A 189 25.47 9.04 -33.01
C ARG A 189 26.24 9.62 -34.21
N GLY A 190 26.56 10.91 -34.17
CA GLY A 190 27.33 11.59 -35.22
C GLY A 190 28.85 11.49 -35.09
N ALA A 191 29.38 11.05 -33.95
CA ALA A 191 30.82 10.95 -33.73
C ALA A 191 31.45 9.86 -34.61
N THR A 192 32.66 10.11 -35.12
CA THR A 192 33.50 9.13 -35.82
C THR A 192 34.61 8.62 -34.89
N GLY A 193 35.16 7.44 -35.18
CA GLY A 193 36.18 6.78 -34.35
C GLY A 193 35.66 5.60 -33.53
N SER A 194 36.55 5.02 -32.73
CA SER A 194 36.26 3.82 -31.94
C SER A 194 35.34 4.11 -30.76
N GLU A 195 34.59 3.08 -30.32
CA GLU A 195 33.69 3.20 -29.16
C GLU A 195 34.44 3.62 -27.88
N ARG A 196 35.73 3.25 -27.77
CA ARG A 196 36.58 3.58 -26.63
C ARG A 196 36.97 5.06 -26.59
N GLU A 197 37.33 5.62 -27.74
CA GLU A 197 37.64 7.05 -27.87
C GLU A 197 36.41 7.91 -27.60
N ILE A 198 35.28 7.54 -28.19
CA ILE A 198 33.99 8.24 -28.01
C ILE A 198 33.53 8.13 -26.55
N GLY A 199 33.66 6.96 -25.94
CA GLY A 199 33.31 6.76 -24.54
C GLY A 199 34.11 7.68 -23.61
N ARG A 200 35.43 7.78 -23.82
CA ARG A 200 36.29 8.72 -23.07
C ARG A 200 35.88 10.17 -23.29
N ARG A 201 35.59 10.55 -24.53
CA ARG A 201 35.20 11.92 -24.90
C ARG A 201 33.92 12.38 -24.21
N PHE A 202 32.91 11.51 -24.11
CA PHE A 202 31.59 11.86 -23.61
C PHE A 202 31.30 11.33 -22.19
N GLY A 203 32.28 10.74 -21.51
CA GLY A 203 32.13 10.20 -20.16
C GLY A 203 31.15 9.03 -20.08
N VAL A 204 31.05 8.21 -21.14
CA VAL A 204 30.17 7.03 -21.20
C VAL A 204 30.97 5.76 -21.44
N HIS A 205 30.47 4.63 -20.96
CA HIS A 205 31.15 3.35 -21.18
C HIS A 205 31.14 2.97 -22.68
N PRO A 206 32.21 2.40 -23.26
CA PRO A 206 32.27 2.07 -24.69
C PRO A 206 31.11 1.18 -25.17
N SER A 207 30.70 0.20 -24.35
CA SER A 207 29.55 -0.65 -24.68
C SER A 207 28.22 0.12 -24.77
N MET A 208 28.08 1.25 -24.06
CA MET A 208 26.91 2.12 -24.17
C MET A 208 26.91 2.88 -25.50
N VAL A 209 28.09 3.31 -25.99
CA VAL A 209 28.26 3.91 -27.32
C VAL A 209 27.77 2.95 -28.41
N GLY A 210 28.23 1.70 -28.40
CA GLY A 210 27.79 0.68 -29.36
C GLY A 210 26.28 0.44 -29.33
N ARG A 211 25.69 0.31 -28.13
CA ARG A 211 24.24 0.13 -27.95
C ARG A 211 23.42 1.34 -28.41
N ILE A 212 23.93 2.55 -28.24
CA ILE A 212 23.28 3.79 -28.72
C ILE A 212 23.26 3.82 -30.25
N ARG A 213 24.39 3.48 -30.88
CA ARG A 213 24.51 3.44 -32.35
C ARG A 213 23.60 2.39 -32.98
N ARG A 214 23.49 1.21 -32.36
CA ARG A 214 22.58 0.14 -32.82
C ARG A 214 21.10 0.35 -32.47
N GLY A 215 20.76 1.39 -31.71
CA GLY A 215 19.37 1.65 -31.30
C GLY A 215 18.83 0.71 -30.21
N GLU A 216 19.68 -0.15 -29.62
CA GLU A 216 19.33 -1.02 -28.49
C GLU A 216 19.13 -0.22 -27.20
N ASN A 217 19.86 0.89 -27.08
CA ASN A 217 19.74 1.85 -25.98
C ASN A 217 19.42 3.24 -26.54
N TRP A 218 18.70 4.06 -25.77
CA TRP A 218 18.23 5.38 -26.23
C TRP A 218 17.43 5.37 -27.54
N LEU A 219 16.67 4.30 -27.80
CA LEU A 219 15.78 4.17 -28.96
C LEU A 219 14.83 5.37 -29.10
N SER A 220 14.83 6.04 -30.26
CA SER A 220 13.80 7.05 -30.56
C SER A 220 12.51 6.33 -30.95
N TYR A 221 11.41 6.66 -30.28
CA TYR A 221 10.10 6.08 -30.58
C TYR A 221 9.35 6.86 -31.68
N ASP A 222 9.87 8.01 -32.09
CA ASP A 222 9.26 8.92 -33.09
C ASP A 222 9.97 8.86 -34.45
N GLY A 223 11.16 8.25 -34.52
CA GLY A 223 11.94 8.08 -35.76
C GLY A 223 11.80 6.70 -36.42
N PRO A 224 12.53 6.45 -37.53
CA PRO A 224 12.44 5.21 -38.31
C PRO A 224 12.69 3.92 -37.50
N LEU A 225 13.66 3.96 -36.59
CA LEU A 225 13.96 2.83 -35.68
C LEU A 225 12.81 2.57 -34.68
N GLY A 226 12.07 3.61 -34.30
CA GLY A 226 10.88 3.50 -33.45
C GLY A 226 9.70 2.89 -34.21
N GLN A 227 9.60 3.14 -35.51
CA GLN A 227 8.56 2.56 -36.39
C GLN A 227 8.78 1.06 -36.58
N LEU A 228 10.02 0.61 -36.80
CA LEU A 228 10.36 -0.82 -36.86
C LEU A 228 10.10 -1.54 -35.52
N ALA A 229 10.41 -0.89 -34.40
CA ALA A 229 10.12 -1.43 -33.07
C ALA A 229 8.62 -1.44 -32.70
N ARG A 230 7.75 -0.81 -33.50
CA ARG A 230 6.28 -0.92 -33.40
C ARG A 230 5.73 -2.12 -34.17
N ALA A 231 6.46 -2.61 -35.15
CA ALA A 231 6.06 -3.73 -36.02
C ALA A 231 6.48 -5.11 -35.47
N ALA A 232 7.25 -5.16 -34.39
CA ALA A 232 7.76 -6.37 -33.71
C ALA A 232 7.27 -6.45 -32.26
#